data_AF-A0A6B3FKS3-F1
#
_entry.id   AF-A0A6B3FKS3-F1
#
_cell.length_a   1.000
_cell.length_b   1.000
_cell.length_c   1.000
_cell.angle_alpha   90.00
_cell.angle_beta   90.00
_cell.angle_gamma   90.00
#
_symmetry.space_group_name_H-M   'P 1'
#
loop_
_entity.id
_entity.type
_entity.pdbx_description
1 polymer ?
#
loop_
_entity_poly.entity_id
_entity_poly.type
_entity_poly.pdbx_seq_one_letter_code
_entity_poly.pdbx_strand_id
1 'polypeptide(L)'
;KLFMAYPGVFYSDDGQILRAMQQASGNGGLIMMHAENGIAIDVLVEQALAAGHTDPRYHGDVRKVALEAEATHRAVQLARVAGSPLYVVHV
;
A
#
# COMPACT_ATOMS: atom_id res chain seq x y z
N LYS A 1 -2.55 -6.17 -10.28
CA LYS A 1 -1.85 -5.09 -9.54
C LYS A 1 -2.85 -4.50 -8.54
N LEU A 2 -2.45 -4.30 -7.29
CA LEU A 2 -3.25 -3.67 -6.24
C LEU A 2 -2.44 -2.56 -5.57
N PHE A 3 -3.14 -1.71 -4.81
CA PHE A 3 -2.57 -0.55 -4.15
C PHE A 3 -3.04 -0.48 -2.70
N MET A 4 -2.09 -0.36 -1.76
CA MET A 4 -2.36 -0.03 -0.35
C MET A 4 -2.30 1.49 -0.10
N ALA A 5 -2.04 2.25 -1.17
CA ALA A 5 -1.97 3.70 -1.23
C ALA A 5 -3.11 4.28 -2.08
N TYR A 6 -3.13 5.61 -2.19
CA TYR A 6 -4.11 6.38 -2.99
C TYR A 6 -5.58 6.20 -2.56
N PRO A 7 -5.96 6.55 -1.32
CA PRO A 7 -7.34 6.53 -0.86
C PRO A 7 -8.27 7.31 -1.80
N GLY A 8 -9.48 6.78 -2.03
CA GLY A 8 -10.47 7.37 -2.94
C GLY A 8 -10.22 7.14 -4.44
N VAL A 9 -9.07 6.59 -4.85
CA VAL A 9 -8.75 6.34 -6.27
C VAL A 9 -8.45 4.87 -6.54
N PHE A 10 -7.42 4.30 -5.90
CA PHE A 10 -6.96 2.93 -6.17
C PHE A 10 -6.82 2.06 -4.92
N TYR A 11 -6.94 2.65 -3.74
CA TYR A 11 -6.78 1.97 -2.47
C TYR A 11 -7.64 0.72 -2.35
N SER A 12 -7.00 -0.39 -1.99
CA SER A 12 -7.61 -1.65 -1.62
C SER A 12 -7.39 -1.91 -0.13
N ASP A 13 -8.46 -2.16 0.61
CA ASP A 13 -8.36 -2.58 2.01
C ASP A 13 -7.85 -4.03 2.15
N ASP A 14 -7.47 -4.42 3.37
CA ASP A 14 -6.91 -5.75 3.63
C ASP A 14 -7.85 -6.89 3.22
N GLY A 15 -9.16 -6.71 3.37
CA GLY A 15 -10.16 -7.70 2.99
C GLY A 15 -10.25 -7.85 1.47
N GLN A 16 -10.22 -6.74 0.73
CA GLN A 16 -10.19 -6.74 -0.72
C GLN A 16 -8.90 -7.39 -1.25
N ILE A 17 -7.75 -7.05 -0.65
CA ILE A 17 -6.45 -7.64 -1.00
C ILE A 17 -6.46 -9.14 -0.76
N LEU A 18 -6.92 -9.60 0.40
CA LEU A 18 -6.95 -11.02 0.74
C LEU A 18 -7.82 -11.81 -0.26
N ARG A 19 -9.05 -11.35 -0.54
CA ARG A 19 -9.95 -12.00 -1.50
C ARG A 19 -9.35 -12.04 -2.90
N ALA A 20 -8.71 -10.94 -3.33
CA ALA A 20 -8.05 -10.89 -4.63
C ALA A 20 -6.86 -11.86 -4.71
N MET A 21 -6.06 -11.99 -3.66
CA MET A 21 -4.94 -12.95 -3.58
C MET A 21 -5.42 -14.40 -3.62
N GLN A 22 -6.50 -14.72 -2.90
CA GLN A 22 -7.12 -16.05 -2.93
C GLN A 22 -7.64 -16.40 -4.32
N GLN A 23 -8.36 -15.48 -4.97
CA GLN A 23 -8.87 -15.67 -6.32
C GLN A 23 -7.73 -15.80 -7.34
N ALA A 24 -6.70 -14.95 -7.24
CA ALA A 24 -5.55 -15.00 -8.14
C ALA A 24 -4.78 -16.32 -7.99
N SER A 25 -4.56 -16.80 -6.76
CA SER A 25 -3.86 -18.07 -6.50
C SER A 25 -4.58 -19.25 -7.16
N GLY A 26 -5.90 -19.35 -7.02
CA GLY A 26 -6.71 -20.40 -7.68
C GLY A 26 -6.63 -20.37 -9.21
N ASN A 27 -6.29 -19.22 -9.79
CA ASN A 27 -6.16 -19.02 -11.23
C ASN A 27 -4.70 -19.06 -11.73
N GLY A 28 -3.71 -19.31 -10.86
CA GLY A 28 -2.29 -19.25 -11.20
C GLY A 28 -1.76 -17.83 -11.45
N GLY A 29 -2.46 -16.80 -10.98
CA GLY A 29 -2.11 -15.40 -11.14
C GLY A 29 -1.12 -14.90 -10.08
N LEU A 30 -0.33 -13.88 -10.47
CA LEU A 30 0.59 -13.18 -9.58
C LEU A 30 0.05 -11.79 -9.22
N ILE A 31 -0.13 -11.52 -7.92
CA ILE A 31 -0.48 -10.18 -7.46
C ILE A 31 0.79 -9.33 -7.34
N MET A 32 0.81 -8.22 -8.07
CA MET A 32 1.76 -7.13 -7.86
C MET A 32 1.19 -6.11 -6.87
N MET A 33 1.99 -5.65 -5.91
CA MET A 33 1.56 -4.75 -4.85
C MET A 33 2.35 -3.44 -4.84
N HIS A 34 1.65 -2.31 -4.88
CA HIS A 34 2.15 -1.01 -4.42
C HIS A 34 1.94 -0.94 -2.91
N ALA A 35 3.01 -1.03 -2.13
CA ALA A 35 2.95 -1.24 -0.68
C ALA A 35 3.39 -0.01 0.11
N GLU A 36 2.51 0.97 0.26
CA GLU A 36 2.66 2.06 1.23
C GLU A 36 1.37 2.20 2.04
N ASN A 37 1.44 2.65 3.29
CA ASN A 37 0.24 2.93 4.08
C ASN A 37 -0.41 4.25 3.66
N GLY A 38 -1.33 4.18 2.68
CA GLY A 38 -2.01 5.36 2.12
C GLY A 38 -2.79 6.18 3.14
N ILE A 39 -3.45 5.51 4.08
CA ILE A 39 -4.27 6.18 5.11
C ILE A 39 -3.38 7.03 6.03
N ALA A 40 -2.23 6.49 6.46
CA ALA A 40 -1.28 7.24 7.26
C ALA A 40 -0.60 8.36 6.46
N ILE A 41 -0.32 8.13 5.17
CA ILE A 41 0.23 9.16 4.27
C ILE A 41 -0.72 10.35 4.17
N ASP A 42 -2.02 10.12 3.95
CA ASP A 42 -3.00 11.20 3.82
C ASP A 42 -3.07 12.07 5.08
N VAL A 43 -3.02 11.45 6.27
CA VAL A 43 -2.93 12.18 7.55
C VAL A 43 -1.69 13.09 7.60
N LEU A 44 -0.54 12.58 7.17
CA LEU A 44 0.71 13.36 7.14
C LEU A 44 0.68 14.47 6.07
N VAL A 45 0.04 14.22 4.92
CA VAL A 45 -0.20 15.22 3.88
C VAL A 45 -1.05 16.35 4.41
N GLU A 46 -2.19 16.05 5.05
CA GLU A 46 -3.07 17.06 5.65
C GLU A 46 -2.33 17.91 6.68
N GLN A 47 -1.54 17.28 7.55
CA GLN A 47 -0.73 17.97 8.56
C GLN A 47 0.34 18.88 7.93
N ALA A 48 1.04 18.41 6.90
CA ALA A 48 2.05 19.19 6.19
C ALA A 48 1.42 20.42 5.51
N LEU A 49 0.29 20.23 4.81
CA LEU A 49 -0.43 21.32 4.17
C LEU A 49 -0.97 22.34 5.19
N ALA A 50 -1.49 21.88 6.33
CA ALA A 50 -1.94 22.75 7.41
C ALA A 50 -0.78 23.57 8.03
N ALA A 51 0.45 23.05 8.01
CA ALA A 51 1.66 23.76 8.41
C ALA A 51 2.24 24.68 7.31
N GLY A 52 1.58 24.79 6.14
CA GLY A 52 2.04 25.59 5.00
C GLY A 52 3.19 24.95 4.22
N HIS A 53 3.47 23.66 4.44
CA HIS A 53 4.55 22.94 3.79
C HIS A 53 4.12 22.43 2.39
N THR A 54 4.24 23.29 1.37
CA THR A 54 3.74 23.01 0.02
C THR A 54 4.83 22.72 -1.03
N ASP A 55 6.12 22.88 -0.68
CA ASP A 55 7.23 22.56 -1.58
C ASP A 55 7.30 21.06 -1.94
N PRO A 56 7.80 20.68 -3.14
CA PRO A 56 7.92 19.29 -3.56
C PRO A 56 8.70 18.37 -2.61
N ARG A 57 9.63 18.93 -1.81
CA ARG A 57 10.40 18.14 -0.83
C ARG A 57 9.51 17.42 0.18
N TYR A 58 8.37 18.02 0.53
CA TYR A 58 7.46 17.47 1.54
C TYR A 58 6.72 16.23 1.04
N HIS A 59 6.69 15.99 -0.28
CA HIS A 59 6.18 14.75 -0.86
C HIS A 59 6.92 13.52 -0.31
N GLY A 60 8.23 13.61 -0.08
CA GLY A 60 9.02 12.55 0.54
C GLY A 60 8.83 12.49 2.06
N ASP A 61 8.78 13.65 2.73
CA ASP A 61 8.67 13.74 4.20
C ASP A 61 7.38 13.08 4.76
N VAL A 62 6.29 13.13 3.99
CA VAL A 62 5.00 12.52 4.36
C VAL A 62 4.91 11.02 3.99
N ARG A 63 5.82 10.52 3.15
CA ARG A 63 5.91 9.10 2.72
C ARG A 63 7.12 8.43 3.36
N LYS A 64 7.14 8.44 4.69
CA LYS A 64 8.25 7.87 5.46
C LYS A 64 8.43 6.39 5.12
N VAL A 65 9.67 5.94 4.97
CA VAL A 65 10.04 4.53 4.69
C VAL A 65 9.37 3.54 5.66
N ALA A 66 9.10 3.95 6.90
CA ALA A 66 8.37 3.13 7.86
C ALA A 66 6.95 2.74 7.39
N LEU A 67 6.28 3.59 6.61
CA LEU A 67 4.94 3.35 6.05
C LEU A 67 4.98 2.37 4.87
N GLU A 68 6.08 2.35 4.12
CA GLU A 68 6.33 1.34 3.09
C GLU A 68 6.66 -0.02 3.74
N ALA A 69 7.53 -0.03 4.75
CA ALA A 69 7.91 -1.23 5.47
C ALA A 69 6.71 -1.92 6.15
N GLU A 70 5.82 -1.14 6.79
CA GLU A 70 4.58 -1.64 7.38
C GLU A 70 3.67 -2.28 6.33
N ALA A 71 3.36 -1.55 5.26
CA ALA A 71 2.46 -2.04 4.21
C ALA A 71 3.04 -3.28 3.49
N THR A 72 4.35 -3.30 3.27
CA THR A 72 5.06 -4.47 2.72
C THR A 72 4.93 -5.67 3.66
N HIS A 73 5.16 -5.49 4.95
CA HIS A 73 4.98 -6.56 5.94
C HIS A 73 3.53 -7.08 5.95
N ARG A 74 2.55 -6.18 5.96
CA ARG A 74 1.12 -6.52 5.94
C ARG A 74 0.73 -7.28 4.67
N ALA A 75 1.14 -6.82 3.50
CA ALA A 75 0.93 -7.53 2.23
C ALA A 75 1.51 -8.94 2.27
N VAL A 76 2.71 -9.12 2.84
CA VAL A 76 3.34 -10.43 3.02
C VAL A 76 2.51 -11.34 3.93
N GLN A 77 1.96 -10.83 5.04
CA GLN A 77 1.10 -11.65 5.90
C GLN A 77 -0.20 -12.06 5.19
N LEU A 78 -0.84 -11.14 4.46
CA LEU A 78 -2.04 -11.46 3.68
C LEU A 78 -1.76 -12.51 2.60
N ALA A 79 -0.63 -12.41 1.90
CA ALA A 79 -0.22 -13.40 0.91
C ALA A 79 0.01 -14.79 1.52
N ARG A 80 0.62 -14.85 2.71
CA ARG A 80 0.78 -16.11 3.48
C ARG A 80 -0.56 -16.73 3.84
N VAL A 81 -1.50 -15.93 4.34
CA VAL A 81 -2.87 -16.41 4.67
C VAL A 81 -3.59 -16.89 3.41
N ALA A 82 -3.43 -16.19 2.29
CA ALA A 82 -4.06 -16.56 1.02
C ALA A 82 -3.40 -17.76 0.33
N GLY A 83 -2.20 -18.20 0.74
CA GLY A 83 -1.41 -19.16 -0.01
C GLY A 83 -1.11 -18.67 -1.44
N SER A 84 -0.80 -17.38 -1.60
CA SER A 84 -0.67 -16.71 -2.89
C SER A 84 0.75 -16.17 -3.11
N PRO A 85 1.33 -16.26 -4.32
CA PRO A 85 2.57 -15.57 -4.63
C PRO A 85 2.35 -14.05 -4.66
N LEU A 86 3.36 -13.30 -4.19
CA LEU A 86 3.33 -11.85 -4.09
C LEU A 86 4.58 -11.26 -4.74
N TYR A 87 4.40 -10.19 -5.52
CA TYR A 87 5.48 -9.35 -6.04
C TYR A 87 5.30 -7.92 -5.54
N VAL A 88 6.21 -7.43 -4.69
CA VAL A 88 6.23 -6.03 -4.24
C VAL A 88 7.02 -5.23 -5.27
N VAL A 89 6.40 -4.22 -5.86
CA VAL A 89 7.03 -3.39 -6.90
C VAL A 89 7.75 -2.18 -6.27
N HIS A 90 8.68 -1.56 -7.01
CA HIS A 90 9.34 -0.27 -6.70
C HIS A 90 9.85 -0.12 -5.25
N VAL A 91 10.56 -1.15 -4.78
CA VAL A 91 11.37 -1.13 -3.55
C VAL A 91 12.66 -0.35 -3.79
#